data_AF-A0A433WW62-F1
#
_entry.id   AF-A0A433WW62-F1
#
_cell.length_a   1.000
_cell.length_b   1.000
_cell.length_c   1.000
_cell.angle_alpha   90.00
_cell.angle_beta   90.00
_cell.angle_gamma   90.00
#
_symmetry.space_group_name_H-M   'P 1'
#
loop_
_entity.id
_entity.type
_entity.pdbx_description
1 polymer ?
#
loop_
_entity_poly.entity_id
_entity_poly.type
_entity_poly.pdbx_seq_one_letter_code
_entity_poly.pdbx_strand_id
1 'polypeptide(L)'
;MIPVALSTDIAPGDIAPMRLNGQELVLWRGPDGVVHGWEDRCPHRGVRLSLGFIRDGRLACAYHGWQFDGAGQCRAIPAHPALNPPSTIRTRSFKIVEQAGLVWFGDDAREARALLTPAEGVWHPVRSLAIRAPLQEMRTALAFGEEHWRVAGDRLIAMHGPDESVTMVHLAVRDPGSRLAAYDWLQDLRDTVEETRC
;
A
#
# COMPACT_ATOMS: atom_id res chain seq x y z
N MET A 1 -3.19 0.84 -12.44
CA MET A 1 -2.55 0.87 -11.11
C MET A 1 -3.60 0.86 -10.04
N ILE A 2 -3.31 0.30 -8.87
CA ILE A 2 -4.29 0.10 -7.79
C ILE A 2 -3.83 0.90 -6.56
N PRO A 3 -4.65 1.79 -5.98
CA PRO A 3 -4.35 2.43 -4.70
C PRO A 3 -4.42 1.40 -3.58
N VAL A 4 -3.35 1.30 -2.78
CA VAL A 4 -3.16 0.24 -1.78
C VAL A 4 -3.03 0.77 -0.35
N ALA A 5 -2.78 2.06 -0.18
CA ALA A 5 -2.69 2.70 1.14
C ALA A 5 -2.85 4.22 1.03
N LEU A 6 -3.10 4.88 2.16
CA LEU A 6 -2.82 6.31 2.26
C LEU A 6 -1.31 6.52 2.42
N SER A 7 -0.80 7.61 1.86
CA SER A 7 0.60 8.04 2.02
C SER A 7 1.03 8.08 3.49
N THR A 8 0.15 8.56 4.36
CA THR A 8 0.36 8.69 5.81
C THR A 8 0.29 7.38 6.57
N ASP A 9 -0.20 6.29 5.97
CA ASP A 9 -0.21 4.97 6.61
C ASP A 9 1.18 4.31 6.60
N ILE A 10 2.15 4.90 5.86
CA ILE A 10 3.55 4.48 5.82
C ILE A 10 4.42 5.72 6.03
N ALA A 11 4.68 6.10 7.27
CA ALA A 11 5.55 7.21 7.61
C ALA A 11 7.04 6.86 7.37
N PRO A 12 7.96 7.86 7.31
CA PRO A 12 9.39 7.58 7.22
C PRO A 12 9.85 6.69 8.39
N GLY A 13 10.47 5.55 8.08
CA GLY A 13 10.82 4.55 9.09
C GLY A 13 9.88 3.34 9.14
N ASP A 14 8.67 3.47 8.58
CA ASP A 14 7.65 2.44 8.70
C ASP A 14 7.83 1.30 7.69
N ILE A 15 7.36 0.14 8.12
CA ILE A 15 7.24 -1.07 7.34
C ILE A 15 5.82 -1.59 7.58
N ALA A 16 5.03 -1.73 6.52
CA ALA A 16 3.64 -2.11 6.58
C ALA A 16 3.40 -3.36 5.73
N PRO A 17 2.88 -4.46 6.31
CA PRO A 17 2.36 -5.56 5.50
C PRO A 17 1.14 -5.10 4.71
N MET A 18 1.03 -5.57 3.48
CA MET A 18 -0.07 -5.26 2.56
C MET A 18 -0.45 -6.52 1.79
N ARG A 19 -1.72 -6.63 1.42
CA ARG A 19 -2.21 -7.73 0.58
C ARG A 19 -2.97 -7.15 -0.60
N LEU A 20 -2.82 -7.78 -1.76
CA LEU A 20 -3.55 -7.41 -2.96
C LEU A 20 -3.86 -8.67 -3.75
N ASN A 21 -5.15 -8.96 -3.95
CA ASN A 21 -5.63 -10.15 -4.66
C ASN A 21 -4.98 -11.46 -4.15
N GLY A 22 -4.86 -11.60 -2.83
CA GLY A 22 -4.24 -12.75 -2.17
C GLY A 22 -2.71 -12.73 -2.10
N GLN A 23 -2.03 -11.84 -2.84
CA GLN A 23 -0.57 -11.71 -2.82
C GLN A 23 -0.09 -10.96 -1.58
N GLU A 24 0.93 -11.50 -0.88
CA GLU A 24 1.57 -10.83 0.27
C GLU A 24 2.64 -9.85 -0.20
N LEU A 25 2.51 -8.61 0.22
CA LEU A 25 3.35 -7.48 -0.15
C LEU A 25 3.83 -6.75 1.10
N VAL A 26 4.95 -6.05 0.98
CA VAL A 26 5.45 -5.14 2.01
C VAL A 26 5.62 -3.76 1.41
N LEU A 27 5.01 -2.76 2.03
CA LEU A 27 5.30 -1.35 1.78
C LEU A 27 6.28 -0.88 2.86
N TRP A 28 7.30 -0.12 2.49
CA TRP A 28 8.18 0.50 3.48
C TRP A 28 8.68 1.84 2.98
N ARG A 29 8.96 2.76 3.90
CA ARG A 29 9.50 4.07 3.57
C ARG A 29 10.84 4.29 4.24
N GLY A 30 11.87 4.45 3.41
CA GLY A 30 13.21 4.81 3.87
C GLY A 30 13.28 6.23 4.45
N PRO A 31 14.43 6.61 5.05
CA PRO A 31 14.68 7.98 5.48
C PRO A 31 14.78 8.97 4.32
N ASP A 32 14.92 8.49 3.08
CA ASP A 32 14.83 9.30 1.86
C ASP A 32 13.40 9.74 1.52
N GLY A 33 12.41 9.23 2.27
CA GLY A 33 11.00 9.56 2.12
C GLY A 33 10.31 8.82 0.98
N VAL A 34 10.99 7.92 0.26
CA VAL A 34 10.41 7.20 -0.87
C VAL A 34 9.73 5.92 -0.39
N VAL A 35 8.49 5.70 -0.81
CA VAL A 35 7.78 4.43 -0.55
C VAL A 35 8.23 3.38 -1.56
N HIS A 36 8.64 2.23 -1.05
CA HIS A 36 8.99 1.05 -1.82
C HIS A 36 7.97 -0.06 -1.56
N GLY A 37 7.75 -0.92 -2.54
CA GLY A 37 6.79 -2.03 -2.46
C GLY A 37 7.37 -3.30 -3.02
N TRP A 38 7.44 -4.35 -2.22
CA TRP A 38 8.05 -5.63 -2.59
C TRP A 38 7.14 -6.81 -2.27
N GLU A 39 7.49 -7.98 -2.79
CA GLU A 39 6.96 -9.23 -2.29
C GLU A 39 7.37 -9.38 -0.83
N ASP A 40 6.42 -9.77 0.04
CA ASP A 40 6.69 -9.91 1.48
C ASP A 40 7.40 -11.23 1.80
N ARG A 41 8.51 -11.49 1.12
CA ARG A 41 9.23 -12.75 1.20
C ARG A 41 10.72 -12.54 1.02
N CYS A 42 11.49 -12.86 2.06
CA CYS A 42 12.94 -12.85 1.98
C CYS A 42 13.43 -14.00 1.08
N PRO A 43 14.24 -13.74 0.03
CA PRO A 43 14.72 -14.77 -0.89
C PRO A 43 15.68 -15.79 -0.24
N HIS A 44 16.13 -15.55 1.00
CA HIS A 44 17.00 -16.48 1.72
C HIS A 44 16.23 -17.69 2.26
N ARG A 45 15.23 -17.46 3.12
CA ARG A 45 14.45 -18.53 3.80
C ARG A 45 12.97 -18.23 3.93
N GLY A 46 12.46 -17.30 3.14
CA GLY A 46 11.02 -17.06 3.01
C GLY A 46 10.35 -16.31 4.17
N VAL A 47 11.11 -15.80 5.15
CA VAL A 47 10.55 -14.97 6.23
C VAL A 47 10.00 -13.68 5.65
N ARG A 48 8.84 -13.23 6.16
CA ARG A 48 8.23 -11.97 5.78
C ARG A 48 9.17 -10.79 6.07
N LEU A 49 9.39 -9.96 5.07
CA LEU A 49 10.21 -8.76 5.17
C LEU A 49 9.49 -7.66 5.97
N SER A 50 8.16 -7.70 6.04
CA SER A 50 7.34 -6.83 6.87
C SER A 50 7.61 -6.97 8.37
N LEU A 51 8.19 -8.09 8.80
CA LEU A 51 8.65 -8.30 10.18
C LEU A 51 10.03 -7.70 10.46
N GLY A 52 10.67 -7.12 9.44
CA GLY A 52 12.03 -6.59 9.48
C GLY A 52 12.16 -5.25 10.19
N PHE A 53 13.28 -4.58 9.91
CA PHE A 53 13.56 -3.24 10.42
C PHE A 53 14.37 -2.44 9.38
N ILE A 54 14.26 -1.12 9.41
CA ILE A 54 15.05 -0.25 8.55
C ILE A 54 16.43 -0.03 9.18
N ARG A 55 17.48 -0.24 8.38
CA ARG A 55 18.87 -0.01 8.77
C ARG A 55 19.64 0.53 7.58
N ASP A 56 20.38 1.62 7.80
CA ASP A 56 21.25 2.23 6.77
C ASP A 56 20.48 2.55 5.47
N GLY A 57 19.22 3.00 5.60
CA GLY A 57 18.33 3.31 4.46
C GLY A 57 17.83 2.08 3.69
N ARG A 58 17.91 0.88 4.27
CA ARG A 58 17.56 -0.40 3.65
C ARG A 58 16.61 -1.17 4.56
N LEU A 59 15.77 -2.01 3.98
CA LEU A 59 14.95 -2.95 4.75
C LEU A 59 15.77 -4.21 5.05
N ALA A 60 15.98 -4.49 6.33
CA ALA A 60 16.68 -5.65 6.84
C ALA A 60 15.69 -6.74 7.30
N CYS A 61 15.89 -7.97 6.81
CA CYS A 61 15.10 -9.12 7.21
C CYS A 61 15.35 -9.46 8.69
N ALA A 62 14.29 -9.67 9.47
CA ALA A 62 14.38 -9.98 10.90
C ALA A 62 15.10 -11.30 11.24
N TYR A 63 15.26 -12.21 10.27
CA TYR A 63 15.88 -13.50 10.54
C TYR A 63 17.41 -13.42 10.60
N HIS A 64 18.05 -13.09 9.48
CA HIS A 64 19.53 -13.07 9.37
C HIS A 64 20.08 -11.68 9.05
N GLY A 65 19.24 -10.65 9.09
CA GLY A 65 19.63 -9.27 8.84
C GLY A 65 20.06 -8.98 7.40
N TRP A 66 19.72 -9.83 6.43
CA TRP A 66 19.98 -9.52 5.02
C TRP A 66 19.28 -8.22 4.65
N GLN A 67 20.03 -7.27 4.09
CA GLN A 67 19.55 -5.91 3.83
C GLN A 67 19.34 -5.71 2.34
N PHE A 68 18.19 -5.16 1.97
CA PHE A 68 17.80 -4.90 0.59
C PHE A 68 17.61 -3.40 0.35
N ASP A 69 18.12 -2.88 -0.76
CA ASP A 69 17.85 -1.49 -1.18
C ASP A 69 16.45 -1.34 -1.79
N GLY A 70 16.00 -0.10 -2.04
CA GLY A 70 14.68 0.21 -2.64
C GLY A 70 14.32 -0.58 -3.91
N ALA A 71 15.30 -0.98 -4.71
CA ALA A 71 15.10 -1.79 -5.93
C ALA A 71 15.02 -3.30 -5.66
N GLY A 72 15.08 -3.70 -4.39
CA GLY A 72 15.04 -5.07 -3.91
C GLY A 72 16.40 -5.80 -3.96
N GLN A 73 17.50 -5.12 -4.30
CA GLN A 73 18.82 -5.76 -4.40
C GLN A 73 19.40 -5.99 -3.00
N CYS A 74 19.89 -7.21 -2.72
CA CYS A 74 20.64 -7.47 -1.51
C CYS A 74 21.95 -6.68 -1.53
N ARG A 75 22.20 -5.90 -0.47
CA ARG A 75 23.38 -5.05 -0.31
C ARG A 75 24.27 -5.43 0.87
N ALA A 76 23.75 -6.19 1.81
CA ALA A 76 24.54 -6.65 2.94
C ALA A 76 24.03 -8.00 3.46
N ILE A 77 24.98 -8.89 3.75
CA ILE A 77 24.76 -10.14 4.46
C ILE A 77 25.61 -10.06 5.74
N PRO A 78 25.01 -9.81 6.92
CA PRO A 78 25.77 -9.53 8.14
C PRO A 78 26.80 -10.60 8.53
N ALA A 79 26.50 -11.87 8.26
CA ALA A 79 27.43 -12.98 8.53
C ALA A 79 28.67 -12.99 7.61
N HIS A 80 28.63 -12.27 6.49
CA HIS A 80 29.71 -12.17 5.50
C HIS A 80 29.94 -10.69 5.12
N PRO A 81 30.46 -9.86 6.03
CA PRO A 81 30.51 -8.41 5.84
C PRO A 81 31.43 -7.96 4.69
N ALA A 82 32.44 -8.77 4.32
CA ALA A 82 33.32 -8.50 3.19
C ALA A 82 32.77 -8.99 1.84
N LEU A 83 31.67 -9.75 1.84
CA LEU A 83 31.07 -10.28 0.62
C LEU A 83 30.27 -9.17 -0.06
N ASN A 84 30.53 -8.94 -1.34
CA ASN A 84 29.61 -8.19 -2.20
C ASN A 84 28.51 -9.16 -2.67
N PRO A 85 27.25 -9.02 -2.22
CA PRO A 85 26.20 -9.98 -2.59
C PRO A 85 25.99 -10.01 -4.12
N PRO A 86 25.84 -11.22 -4.73
CA PRO A 86 25.53 -11.33 -6.15
C PRO A 86 24.27 -10.56 -6.55
N SER A 87 24.26 -10.04 -7.77
CA SER A 87 23.11 -9.31 -8.34
C SER A 87 21.86 -10.17 -8.51
N THR A 88 22.00 -11.49 -8.45
CA THR A 88 20.89 -12.46 -8.48
C THR A 88 20.13 -12.54 -7.15
N ILE A 89 20.73 -12.08 -6.04
CA ILE A 89 20.06 -12.08 -4.74
C ILE A 89 19.19 -10.82 -4.62
N ARG A 90 17.91 -10.97 -4.95
CA ARG A 90 16.94 -9.88 -4.93
C ARG A 90 15.60 -10.33 -4.39
N THR A 91 14.89 -9.43 -3.71
CA THR A 91 13.44 -9.54 -3.54
C THR A 91 12.73 -8.98 -4.78
N ARG A 92 11.56 -9.52 -5.11
CA ARG A 92 10.73 -9.01 -6.20
C ARG A 92 10.19 -7.63 -5.80
N SER A 93 10.59 -6.60 -6.53
CA SER A 93 10.11 -5.23 -6.33
C SER A 93 9.03 -4.85 -7.35
N PHE A 94 8.10 -4.02 -6.90
CA PHE A 94 6.96 -3.54 -7.69
C PHE A 94 7.05 -2.03 -7.90
N LYS A 95 6.32 -1.55 -8.90
CA LYS A 95 6.23 -0.11 -9.13
C LYS A 95 5.31 0.52 -8.10
N ILE A 96 5.86 1.46 -7.35
CA ILE A 96 5.12 2.30 -6.42
C ILE A 96 5.14 3.74 -6.90
N VAL A 97 3.98 4.39 -6.85
CA VAL A 97 3.85 5.84 -7.06
C VAL A 97 3.09 6.43 -5.89
N GLU A 98 3.54 7.57 -5.40
CA GLU A 98 2.84 8.35 -4.38
C GLU A 98 2.21 9.58 -5.06
N GLN A 99 0.89 9.68 -5.02
CA GLN A 99 0.15 10.77 -5.68
C GLN A 99 -1.22 10.95 -5.03
N ALA A 100 -1.68 12.20 -4.90
CA ALA A 100 -2.97 12.56 -4.30
C ALA A 100 -3.18 11.98 -2.88
N GLY A 101 -2.11 11.97 -2.07
CA GLY A 101 -2.16 11.43 -0.70
C GLY A 101 -2.32 9.90 -0.62
N LEU A 102 -2.21 9.20 -1.75
CA LEU A 102 -2.33 7.75 -1.86
C LEU A 102 -1.03 7.11 -2.34
N VAL A 103 -0.82 5.86 -1.94
CA VAL A 103 0.23 4.97 -2.47
C VAL A 103 -0.41 4.03 -3.49
N TRP A 104 0.18 3.99 -4.68
CA TRP A 104 -0.34 3.26 -5.82
C TRP A 104 0.61 2.15 -6.23
N PHE A 105 0.07 0.95 -6.42
CA PHE A 105 0.76 -0.25 -6.86
C PHE A 105 0.58 -0.49 -8.36
N GLY A 106 1.66 -0.88 -9.04
CA GLY A 106 1.67 -1.38 -10.41
C GLY A 106 2.46 -2.68 -10.53
N ASP A 107 1.86 -3.69 -11.14
CA ASP A 107 2.43 -5.04 -11.29
C ASP A 107 3.57 -5.10 -12.33
N ASP A 108 3.65 -4.13 -13.25
CA ASP A 108 4.77 -3.92 -14.16
C ASP A 108 5.38 -2.51 -14.00
N ALA A 109 6.71 -2.44 -14.01
CA ALA A 109 7.49 -1.21 -14.04
C ALA A 109 7.16 -0.29 -15.24
N ARG A 110 6.65 -0.83 -16.36
CA ARG A 110 6.43 -0.08 -17.61
C ARG A 110 5.11 0.71 -17.68
N GLU A 111 4.04 0.34 -16.97
CA GLU A 111 2.69 0.84 -17.27
C GLU A 111 2.27 2.14 -16.55
N ALA A 112 2.99 2.59 -15.52
CA ALA A 112 2.41 3.59 -14.59
C ALA A 112 2.12 5.00 -15.13
N ARG A 113 2.75 5.42 -16.22
CA ARG A 113 2.88 6.87 -16.48
C ARG A 113 1.64 7.50 -17.12
N ALA A 114 0.72 6.68 -17.64
CA ALA A 114 -0.45 7.15 -18.39
C ALA A 114 -1.77 7.15 -17.59
N LEU A 115 -1.81 6.58 -16.38
CA LEU A 115 -3.08 6.24 -15.69
C LEU A 115 -3.41 7.08 -14.45
N LEU A 116 -2.58 8.05 -14.07
CA LEU A 116 -2.79 8.81 -12.84
C LEU A 116 -3.25 10.25 -13.12
N THR A 117 -4.57 10.41 -13.30
CA THR A 117 -5.27 11.68 -13.04
C THR A 117 -6.19 11.53 -11.81
N PRO A 118 -5.66 11.24 -10.60
CA PRO A 118 -6.46 11.20 -9.39
C PRO A 118 -6.79 12.64 -8.98
N ALA A 119 -7.71 13.26 -9.70
CA ALA A 119 -8.31 14.59 -9.47
C ALA A 119 -7.35 15.68 -8.96
N GLU A 120 -7.02 16.63 -9.82
CA GLU A 120 -6.22 17.82 -9.49
C GLU A 120 -6.56 18.42 -8.10
N GLY A 121 -5.53 18.69 -7.31
CA GLY A 121 -5.63 19.34 -6.01
C GLY A 121 -4.90 18.63 -4.87
N VAL A 122 -4.97 19.25 -3.69
CA VAL A 122 -4.44 18.70 -2.45
C VAL A 122 -5.53 17.84 -1.82
N TRP A 123 -5.17 16.61 -1.46
CA TRP A 123 -6.03 15.66 -0.77
C TRP A 123 -5.42 15.35 0.59
N HIS A 124 -6.24 15.43 1.63
CA HIS A 124 -5.87 15.21 3.02
C HIS A 124 -6.31 13.81 3.45
N PRO A 125 -5.37 12.87 3.68
CA PRO A 125 -5.68 11.51 4.11
C PRO A 125 -6.52 11.48 5.38
N VAL A 126 -7.69 10.83 5.34
CA VAL A 126 -8.57 10.64 6.49
C VAL A 126 -8.23 9.34 7.20
N ARG A 127 -8.52 8.20 6.56
CA ARG A 127 -8.30 6.86 7.12
C ARG A 127 -8.44 5.77 6.05
N SER A 128 -7.73 4.67 6.27
CA SER A 128 -7.96 3.38 5.62
C SER A 128 -8.81 2.47 6.51
N LEU A 129 -9.86 1.87 5.96
CA LEU A 129 -10.77 0.97 6.70
C LEU A 129 -11.02 -0.33 5.92
N ALA A 130 -10.90 -1.45 6.61
CA ALA A 130 -11.32 -2.75 6.08
C ALA A 130 -12.83 -2.90 6.22
N ILE A 131 -13.48 -3.34 5.14
CA ILE A 131 -14.90 -3.67 5.10
C ILE A 131 -15.02 -5.12 4.63
N ARG A 132 -15.74 -5.96 5.39
CA ARG A 132 -15.96 -7.39 5.08
C ARG A 132 -16.96 -7.57 3.94
N ALA A 133 -16.57 -7.13 2.74
CA ALA A 133 -17.31 -7.33 1.50
C ALA A 133 -16.37 -7.52 0.30
N PRO A 134 -16.73 -8.38 -0.68
CA PRO A 134 -16.00 -8.50 -1.93
C PRO A 134 -15.95 -7.16 -2.69
N LEU A 135 -14.86 -6.93 -3.42
CA LEU A 135 -14.64 -5.68 -4.17
C LEU A 135 -15.80 -5.34 -5.12
N GLN A 136 -16.39 -6.34 -5.79
CA GLN A 136 -17.51 -6.13 -6.72
C GLN A 136 -18.77 -5.59 -6.03
N GLU A 137 -19.01 -6.00 -4.79
CA GLU A 137 -20.14 -5.51 -4.01
C GLU A 137 -19.91 -4.07 -3.57
N MET A 138 -18.71 -3.74 -3.10
CA MET A 138 -18.33 -2.37 -2.77
C MET A 138 -18.41 -1.44 -3.98
N ARG A 139 -18.03 -1.94 -5.17
CA ARG A 139 -18.21 -1.19 -6.42
C ARG A 139 -19.68 -0.84 -6.65
N THR A 140 -20.58 -1.79 -6.42
CA THR A 140 -22.02 -1.59 -6.57
C THR A 140 -22.55 -0.60 -5.52
N ALA A 141 -22.23 -0.81 -4.24
CA ALA A 141 -22.68 0.03 -3.12
C ALA A 141 -22.24 1.50 -3.26
N LEU A 142 -21.06 1.74 -3.83
CA LEU A 142 -20.49 3.07 -4.03
C LEU A 142 -20.62 3.59 -5.47
N ALA A 143 -21.37 2.88 -6.32
CA ALA A 143 -21.58 3.19 -7.74
C ALA A 143 -20.28 3.46 -8.53
N PHE A 144 -19.22 2.68 -8.27
CA PHE A 144 -17.96 2.75 -9.01
C PHE A 144 -18.08 2.09 -10.39
N GLY A 145 -17.29 2.57 -11.36
CA GLY A 145 -17.00 1.85 -12.61
C GLY A 145 -15.97 0.74 -12.40
N GLU A 146 -15.06 0.54 -13.37
CA GLU A 146 -13.93 -0.40 -13.26
C GLU A 146 -12.72 0.19 -12.52
N GLU A 147 -12.68 1.52 -12.37
CA GLU A 147 -11.61 2.22 -11.65
C GLU A 147 -11.57 1.86 -10.17
N HIS A 148 -10.38 1.92 -9.56
CA HIS A 148 -10.19 1.65 -8.13
C HIS A 148 -10.32 2.90 -7.26
N TRP A 149 -10.74 4.02 -7.84
CA TRP A 149 -10.88 5.30 -7.15
C TRP A 149 -12.00 6.13 -7.79
N ARG A 150 -12.56 7.06 -7.03
CA ARG A 150 -13.46 8.09 -7.54
C ARG A 150 -13.42 9.32 -6.63
N VAL A 151 -13.88 10.44 -7.18
CA VAL A 151 -14.25 11.61 -6.38
C VAL A 151 -15.77 11.69 -6.25
N ALA A 152 -16.24 12.00 -5.04
CA ALA A 152 -17.65 12.25 -4.73
C ALA A 152 -17.75 13.49 -3.83
N GLY A 153 -18.03 14.64 -4.43
CA GLY A 153 -17.99 15.94 -3.74
C GLY A 153 -16.59 16.22 -3.20
N ASP A 154 -16.50 16.36 -1.88
CA ASP A 154 -15.26 16.65 -1.16
C ASP A 154 -14.41 15.41 -0.83
N ARG A 155 -14.86 14.21 -1.19
CA ARG A 155 -14.21 12.94 -0.83
C ARG A 155 -13.52 12.30 -2.03
N LEU A 156 -12.25 11.93 -1.86
CA LEU A 156 -11.53 10.99 -2.70
C LEU A 156 -11.63 9.60 -2.04
N ILE A 157 -12.34 8.70 -2.70
CA ILE A 157 -12.58 7.34 -2.23
C ILE A 157 -11.78 6.42 -3.13
N ALA A 158 -10.85 5.66 -2.56
CA ALA A 158 -10.04 4.67 -3.25
C ALA A 158 -10.23 3.30 -2.59
N MET A 159 -10.08 2.22 -3.35
CA MET A 159 -10.22 0.88 -2.79
C MET A 159 -9.40 -0.20 -3.52
N HIS A 160 -9.05 -1.24 -2.77
CA HIS A 160 -8.50 -2.47 -3.31
C HIS A 160 -9.02 -3.68 -2.53
N GLY A 161 -8.94 -4.86 -3.13
CA GLY A 161 -9.25 -6.13 -2.48
C GLY A 161 -7.96 -6.80 -1.97
N PRO A 162 -7.76 -6.94 -0.65
CA PRO A 162 -6.71 -7.81 -0.10
C PRO A 162 -6.89 -9.27 -0.49
N ASP A 163 -8.14 -9.73 -0.52
CA ASP A 163 -8.60 -11.06 -0.92
C ASP A 163 -10.04 -10.99 -1.41
N GLU A 164 -10.69 -12.14 -1.62
CA GLU A 164 -12.05 -12.23 -2.18
C GLU A 164 -13.15 -11.78 -1.22
N SER A 165 -12.86 -11.63 0.08
CA SER A 165 -13.86 -11.42 1.13
C SER A 165 -13.83 -10.03 1.76
N VAL A 166 -12.74 -9.28 1.55
CA VAL A 166 -12.49 -7.98 2.17
C VAL A 166 -12.19 -6.94 1.09
N THR A 167 -12.66 -5.72 1.32
CA THR A 167 -12.26 -4.53 0.58
C THR A 167 -11.64 -3.54 1.55
N MET A 168 -10.45 -3.05 1.21
CA MET A 168 -9.86 -1.89 1.88
C MET A 168 -10.35 -0.64 1.18
N VAL A 169 -10.90 0.30 1.95
CA VAL A 169 -11.28 1.63 1.48
C VAL A 169 -10.33 2.66 2.08
N HIS A 170 -9.71 3.46 1.21
CA HIS A 170 -8.84 4.59 1.56
C HIS A 170 -9.59 5.88 1.28
N LEU A 171 -9.77 6.69 2.32
CA LEU A 171 -10.50 7.94 2.22
C LEU A 171 -9.58 9.13 2.43
N ALA A 172 -9.69 10.11 1.54
CA ALA A 172 -9.10 11.44 1.69
C ALA A 172 -10.15 12.51 1.39
N VAL A 173 -9.93 13.73 1.88
CA VAL A 173 -10.82 14.89 1.65
C VAL A 173 -10.08 16.07 1.07
N ARG A 174 -10.77 16.94 0.34
CA ARG A 174 -10.16 18.18 -0.18
C ARG A 174 -10.22 19.30 0.84
N ASP A 175 -11.32 19.44 1.59
CA ASP A 175 -11.42 20.33 2.75
C ASP A 175 -11.03 19.61 4.06
N PRO A 176 -9.92 19.99 4.73
CA PRO A 176 -9.58 19.46 6.04
C PRO A 176 -10.69 19.60 7.10
N GLY A 177 -11.55 20.62 6.98
CA GLY A 177 -12.68 20.85 7.88
C GLY A 177 -13.74 19.76 7.81
N SER A 178 -13.83 19.02 6.71
CA SER A 178 -14.79 17.92 6.52
C SER A 178 -14.31 16.58 7.07
N ARG A 179 -13.06 16.50 7.59
CA ARG A 179 -12.41 15.25 7.99
C ARG A 179 -13.26 14.39 8.93
N LEU A 180 -13.87 14.99 9.95
CA LEU A 180 -14.70 14.25 10.91
C LEU A 180 -15.95 13.67 10.24
N ALA A 181 -16.68 14.48 9.48
CA ALA A 181 -17.85 14.03 8.73
C ALA A 181 -17.53 12.96 7.67
N ALA A 182 -16.31 12.98 7.11
CA ALA A 182 -15.83 11.95 6.19
C ALA A 182 -15.46 10.65 6.93
N TYR A 183 -14.85 10.75 8.12
CA TYR A 183 -14.58 9.61 9.00
C TYR A 183 -15.88 8.90 9.40
N ASP A 184 -16.86 9.65 9.90
CA ASP A 184 -18.15 9.09 10.34
C ASP A 184 -18.89 8.42 9.18
N TRP A 185 -18.91 9.07 8.01
CA TRP A 185 -19.49 8.45 6.81
C TRP A 185 -18.82 7.12 6.41
N LEU A 186 -17.50 7.01 6.52
CA LEU A 186 -16.80 5.75 6.22
C LEU A 186 -17.15 4.66 7.22
N GLN A 187 -17.36 5.05 8.48
CA GLN A 187 -17.81 4.15 9.53
C GLN A 187 -19.23 3.65 9.26
N ASP A 188 -20.17 4.55 8.96
CA ASP A 188 -21.56 4.24 8.62
C ASP A 188 -21.67 3.35 7.38
N LEU A 189 -20.80 3.59 6.37
CA LEU A 189 -20.71 2.74 5.18
C LEU A 189 -20.34 1.31 5.55
N ARG A 190 -19.32 1.11 6.39
CA ARG A 190 -18.93 -0.22 6.85
C ARG A 190 -20.09 -0.89 7.58
N ASP A 191 -20.73 -0.18 8.50
CA ASP A 191 -21.78 -0.75 9.34
C ASP A 191 -22.98 -1.16 8.47
N THR A 192 -23.40 -0.31 7.52
CA THR A 192 -24.46 -0.63 6.56
C THR A 192 -24.14 -1.87 5.70
N VAL A 193 -22.91 -1.97 5.18
CA VAL A 193 -22.49 -3.08 4.31
C VAL A 193 -22.30 -4.38 5.10
N GLU A 194 -21.84 -4.30 6.35
CA GLU A 194 -21.61 -5.49 7.18
C GLU A 194 -22.88 -5.97 7.89
N GLU A 195 -23.80 -5.09 8.28
CA GLU A 195 -25.08 -5.45 8.92
C GLU A 195 -26.04 -6.18 7.98
N THR A 196 -26.01 -5.86 6.67
CA THR A 196 -26.79 -6.59 5.65
C THR A 196 -26.36 -8.06 5.48
N ARG A 197 -25.33 -8.51 6.22
CA ARG A 197 -24.78 -9.88 6.22
C ARG A 197 -25.07 -10.67 7.49
N CYS A 198 -25.74 -10.07 8.48
CA CYS A 198 -26.14 -10.73 9.73
C CYS A 198 -27.53 -11.38 9.65
#